data_AF-A0A3M2A6X0-F1
#
_entry.id   AF-A0A3M2A6X0-F1
#
_cell.length_a   1.000
_cell.length_b   1.000
_cell.length_c   1.000
_cell.angle_alpha   90.00
_cell.angle_beta   90.00
_cell.angle_gamma   90.00
#
_symmetry.space_group_name_H-M   'P 1'
#
loop_
_entity.id
_entity.type
_entity.pdbx_description
1 polymer ?
#
loop_
_entity_poly.entity_id
_entity_poly.type
_entity_poly.pdbx_seq_one_letter_code
_entity_poly.pdbx_strand_id
1 'polypeptide(L)'
;MPGPVPRIRHVASALAAVLVAACAPREAPRHGPPSEAAPALGTRPWSAVDPEWLARRPADPVEAAAQLDVALDAFDAARLLRDDGARERLEAYVGPWSPSHGPLATAEVTERLLARALDVADAAATRLGTDHAAHAFAADAVTLLAADTYMPVDAEELLARVEAYRTVVALGTAPAADNARLRLFDFVRGVLADAAAAPAPRRYEIASFALLVAGRDPAPILARPPRATYPAPQDLVQILYDPIEPLVDTAVWGGTIGRLRQRAKRLAGTTMALLPAPRRPLTELVGRIAPAVPPGFLPSESLAPVLVVRDGKAAVDPGHPTGVRIRLDADRGAALAAALEGALAR
;
A
#
# COMPACT_ATOMS: atom_id res chain seq x y z
N MET A 1 27.56 9.30 -27.13
CA MET A 1 26.10 9.38 -27.00
C MET A 1 25.56 7.96 -26.87
N PRO A 2 25.18 7.50 -25.67
CA PRO A 2 24.54 6.19 -25.53
C PRO A 2 23.09 6.30 -26.00
N GLY A 3 22.69 5.42 -26.92
CA GLY A 3 21.35 5.39 -27.49
C GLY A 3 20.29 4.90 -26.49
N PRO A 4 18.99 5.14 -26.76
CA PRO A 4 17.91 4.79 -25.84
C PRO A 4 17.40 3.37 -26.13
N VAL A 5 17.95 2.33 -25.49
CA VAL A 5 17.36 0.96 -25.49
C VAL A 5 17.86 0.26 -24.20
N PRO A 6 17.03 -0.19 -23.21
CA PRO A 6 16.04 -1.28 -23.36
C PRO A 6 14.73 -1.13 -22.54
N ARG A 7 14.52 -0.04 -21.79
CA ARG A 7 13.46 0.05 -20.74
C ARG A 7 12.02 -0.04 -21.26
N ILE A 8 11.77 0.50 -22.46
CA ILE A 8 10.43 0.51 -23.10
C ILE A 8 9.99 -0.92 -23.49
N ARG A 9 10.92 -1.82 -23.79
CA ARG A 9 10.59 -3.20 -24.19
C ARG A 9 10.07 -4.04 -23.02
N HIS A 10 10.55 -3.79 -21.79
CA HIS A 10 10.16 -4.58 -20.62
C HIS A 10 8.83 -4.14 -20.01
N VAL A 11 8.52 -2.84 -20.03
CA VAL A 11 7.18 -2.33 -19.68
C VAL A 11 6.14 -2.84 -20.67
N ALA A 12 6.47 -2.88 -21.97
CA ALA A 12 5.62 -3.48 -22.99
C ALA A 12 5.42 -4.99 -22.78
N SER A 13 6.41 -5.72 -22.26
CA SER A 13 6.27 -7.14 -21.90
C SER A 13 5.40 -7.37 -20.67
N ALA A 14 5.50 -6.52 -19.64
CA ALA A 14 4.62 -6.58 -18.47
C ALA A 14 3.16 -6.24 -18.85
N LEU A 15 2.94 -5.20 -19.66
CA LEU A 15 1.63 -4.88 -20.20
C LEU A 15 1.10 -5.93 -21.17
N ALA A 16 1.96 -6.55 -22.00
CA ALA A 16 1.56 -7.65 -22.87
C ALA A 16 1.19 -8.92 -22.08
N ALA A 17 1.89 -9.22 -20.97
CA ALA A 17 1.52 -10.31 -20.07
C ALA A 17 0.16 -10.06 -19.40
N VAL A 18 -0.10 -8.82 -18.97
CA VAL A 18 -1.40 -8.40 -18.43
C VAL A 18 -2.51 -8.46 -19.49
N LEU A 19 -2.24 -8.04 -20.73
CA LEU A 19 -3.20 -8.08 -21.84
C LEU A 19 -3.50 -9.50 -22.33
N VAL A 20 -2.51 -10.41 -22.34
CA VAL A 20 -2.71 -11.82 -22.72
C VAL A 20 -3.49 -12.57 -21.63
N ALA A 21 -3.25 -12.28 -20.35
CA ALA A 21 -4.03 -12.84 -19.24
C ALA A 21 -5.48 -12.32 -19.19
N ALA A 22 -5.74 -11.10 -19.67
CA ALA A 22 -7.07 -10.50 -19.75
C ALA A 22 -7.88 -10.95 -20.98
N CYS A 23 -7.23 -11.37 -22.07
CA CYS A 23 -7.90 -11.78 -23.30
C CYS A 23 -8.11 -13.31 -23.45
N ALA A 24 -7.65 -14.12 -22.50
CA ALA A 24 -8.01 -15.53 -22.47
C ALA A 24 -9.48 -15.70 -22.07
N PRO A 25 -10.31 -16.44 -22.83
CA PRO A 25 -11.68 -16.76 -22.41
C PRO A 25 -11.63 -17.56 -21.10
N ARG A 26 -11.95 -16.91 -19.99
CA ARG A 26 -11.96 -17.50 -18.64
C ARG A 26 -13.35 -18.10 -18.39
N GLU A 27 -13.46 -19.42 -18.52
CA GLU A 27 -14.57 -20.16 -17.91
C GLU A 27 -14.49 -19.98 -16.39
N ALA A 28 -15.65 -19.82 -15.75
CA ALA A 28 -15.75 -19.81 -14.29
C ALA A 28 -15.08 -21.08 -13.72
N PRO A 29 -14.36 -20.98 -12.59
CA PRO A 29 -13.60 -22.10 -12.04
C PRO A 29 -14.54 -23.27 -11.72
N ARG A 30 -14.49 -24.33 -12.54
CA ARG A 30 -15.10 -25.61 -12.20
C ARG A 30 -14.14 -26.32 -11.25
N HIS A 31 -14.56 -26.48 -10.00
CA HIS A 31 -13.86 -27.33 -9.05
C HIS A 31 -13.84 -28.77 -9.57
N GLY A 32 -12.73 -29.19 -10.18
CA GLY A 32 -12.44 -30.60 -10.38
C GLY A 32 -12.10 -31.26 -9.03
N PRO A 33 -12.36 -32.56 -8.86
CA PRO A 33 -11.99 -33.26 -7.62
C PRO A 33 -10.47 -33.18 -7.42
N PRO A 34 -10.00 -32.98 -6.17
CA PRO A 34 -8.58 -32.83 -5.88
C PRO A 34 -7.80 -34.11 -6.20
N SER A 35 -6.63 -33.95 -6.81
CA SER A 35 -5.60 -35.00 -6.87
C SER A 35 -5.03 -35.18 -5.46
N GLU A 36 -5.13 -36.39 -4.90
CA GLU A 36 -4.89 -36.72 -3.49
C GLU A 36 -3.44 -36.55 -2.98
N ALA A 37 -2.47 -36.15 -3.81
CA ALA A 37 -1.05 -36.13 -3.42
C ALA A 37 -0.37 -34.75 -3.42
N ALA A 38 -0.91 -33.73 -4.09
CA ALA A 38 -0.29 -32.42 -4.18
C ALA A 38 -0.89 -31.44 -3.15
N PRO A 39 -0.08 -30.65 -2.42
CA PRO A 39 -0.61 -29.64 -1.52
C PRO A 39 -1.39 -28.57 -2.28
N ALA A 40 -2.60 -28.26 -1.80
CA ALA A 40 -3.43 -27.22 -2.39
C ALA A 40 -2.85 -25.82 -2.13
N LEU A 41 -2.83 -24.98 -3.17
CA LEU A 41 -2.42 -23.57 -3.10
C LEU A 41 -3.24 -22.81 -2.04
N GLY A 42 -2.60 -21.91 -1.30
CA GLY A 42 -3.23 -21.04 -0.30
C GLY A 42 -3.72 -21.74 0.96
N THR A 43 -3.35 -23.01 1.17
CA THR A 43 -3.82 -23.79 2.35
C THR A 43 -2.79 -23.96 3.45
N ARG A 44 -1.50 -23.75 3.15
CA ARG A 44 -0.41 -23.96 4.11
C ARG A 44 0.13 -22.62 4.61
N PRO A 45 0.02 -22.31 5.91
CA PRO A 45 0.70 -21.15 6.46
C PRO A 45 2.20 -21.32 6.29
N TRP A 46 2.88 -20.31 5.75
CA TRP A 46 4.33 -20.32 5.56
C TRP A 46 5.09 -20.71 6.84
N SER A 47 4.59 -20.29 8.00
CA SER A 47 5.19 -20.54 9.31
C SER A 47 5.14 -22.00 9.76
N ALA A 48 4.30 -22.83 9.15
CA ALA A 48 4.19 -24.26 9.44
C ALA A 48 4.93 -25.14 8.42
N VAL A 49 5.48 -24.55 7.35
CA VAL A 49 6.22 -25.29 6.32
C VAL A 49 7.66 -25.51 6.76
N ASP A 50 8.18 -26.70 6.48
CA ASP A 50 9.56 -27.09 6.72
C ASP A 50 10.49 -26.46 5.66
N PRO A 51 11.58 -25.75 6.05
CA PRO A 51 12.60 -25.29 5.11
C PRO A 51 13.14 -26.38 4.17
N GLU A 52 13.27 -27.64 4.63
CA GLU A 52 13.75 -28.73 3.78
C GLU A 52 12.79 -29.02 2.61
N TRP A 53 11.48 -28.86 2.84
CA TRP A 53 10.48 -28.99 1.79
C TRP A 53 10.57 -27.86 0.75
N LEU A 54 10.98 -26.66 1.14
CA LEU A 54 11.19 -25.55 0.21
C LEU A 54 12.50 -25.69 -0.58
N ALA A 55 13.54 -26.27 0.02
CA ALA A 55 14.82 -26.49 -0.63
C ALA A 55 14.82 -27.62 -1.67
N ARG A 56 13.88 -28.57 -1.56
CA ARG A 56 13.83 -29.71 -2.48
C ARG A 56 13.37 -29.29 -3.86
N ARG A 57 13.94 -29.91 -4.89
CA ARG A 57 13.45 -29.76 -6.27
C ARG A 57 12.03 -30.35 -6.35
N PRO A 58 11.03 -29.59 -6.84
CA PRO A 58 9.66 -30.09 -6.96
C PRO A 58 9.58 -31.22 -7.99
N ALA A 59 8.73 -32.21 -7.71
CA ALA A 59 8.51 -33.35 -8.60
C ALA A 59 7.65 -32.97 -9.82
N ASP A 60 6.76 -31.99 -9.66
CA ASP A 60 5.84 -31.52 -10.71
C ASP A 60 5.54 -30.00 -10.59
N PRO A 61 4.90 -29.38 -11.61
CA PRO A 61 4.53 -27.97 -11.59
C PRO A 61 3.54 -27.57 -10.51
N VAL A 62 2.69 -28.49 -10.02
CA VAL A 62 1.71 -28.20 -8.97
C VAL A 62 2.44 -28.03 -7.64
N GLU A 63 3.37 -28.93 -7.34
CA GLU A 63 4.26 -28.79 -6.18
C GLU A 63 5.14 -27.54 -6.31
N ALA A 64 5.67 -27.26 -7.50
CA ALA A 64 6.49 -26.07 -7.74
C ALA A 64 5.69 -24.77 -7.50
N ALA A 65 4.42 -24.73 -7.92
CA ALA A 65 3.51 -23.63 -7.64
C ALA A 65 3.20 -23.51 -6.14
N ALA A 66 3.00 -24.62 -5.43
CA ALA A 66 2.77 -24.60 -3.99
C ALA A 66 4.01 -24.14 -3.19
N GLN A 67 5.22 -24.51 -3.64
CA GLN A 67 6.45 -24.00 -3.04
C GLN A 67 6.60 -22.48 -3.30
N LEU A 68 6.28 -22.02 -4.52
CA LEU A 68 6.29 -20.61 -4.88
C LEU A 68 5.30 -19.78 -4.05
N ASP A 69 4.08 -20.29 -3.85
CA ASP A 69 3.05 -19.71 -2.97
C ASP A 69 3.57 -19.48 -1.55
N VAL A 70 4.08 -20.53 -0.92
CA VAL A 70 4.69 -20.44 0.41
C VAL A 70 5.88 -19.47 0.44
N ALA A 71 6.69 -19.43 -0.62
CA ALA A 71 7.83 -18.54 -0.73
C ALA A 71 7.41 -17.06 -0.86
N LEU A 72 6.33 -16.75 -1.58
CA LEU A 72 5.76 -15.40 -1.66
C LEU A 72 5.25 -14.93 -0.30
N ASP A 73 4.56 -15.82 0.42
CA ASP A 73 4.09 -15.56 1.78
C ASP A 73 5.26 -15.31 2.75
N ALA A 74 6.30 -16.16 2.69
CA ALA A 74 7.51 -15.99 3.47
C ALA A 74 8.23 -14.67 3.12
N PHE A 75 8.27 -14.29 1.85
CA PHE A 75 8.84 -13.02 1.41
C PHE A 75 8.12 -11.81 2.01
N ASP A 76 6.78 -11.80 2.03
CA ASP A 76 6.04 -10.72 2.70
C ASP A 76 6.23 -10.70 4.21
N ALA A 77 6.20 -11.85 4.86
CA ALA A 77 6.43 -11.93 6.30
C ALA A 77 7.85 -11.44 6.64
N ALA A 78 8.86 -11.83 5.87
CA ALA A 78 10.23 -11.35 6.03
C ALA A 78 10.33 -9.83 5.82
N ARG A 79 9.70 -9.29 4.77
CA ARG A 79 9.78 -7.87 4.41
C ARG A 79 9.00 -6.95 5.36
N LEU A 80 7.78 -7.34 5.75
CA LEU A 80 6.86 -6.52 6.54
C LEU A 80 7.07 -6.70 8.05
N LEU A 81 7.36 -7.93 8.48
CA LEU A 81 7.55 -8.24 9.90
C LEU A 81 9.02 -8.34 10.31
N ARG A 82 9.97 -8.42 9.38
CA ARG A 82 11.36 -8.79 9.69
C ARG A 82 11.39 -10.10 10.47
N ASP A 83 10.61 -11.07 10.02
CA ASP A 83 10.46 -12.37 10.66
C ASP A 83 11.61 -13.28 10.22
N ASP A 84 12.48 -13.66 11.16
CA ASP A 84 13.68 -14.45 10.87
C ASP A 84 13.33 -15.86 10.35
N GLY A 85 12.25 -16.45 10.86
CA GLY A 85 11.78 -17.76 10.39
C GLY A 85 11.17 -17.70 8.99
N ALA A 86 10.59 -16.57 8.59
CA ALA A 86 10.18 -16.34 7.20
C ALA A 86 11.40 -16.16 6.29
N ARG A 87 12.43 -15.45 6.77
CA ARG A 87 13.70 -15.27 6.07
C ARG A 87 14.38 -16.61 5.81
N GLU A 88 14.50 -17.46 6.82
CA GLU A 88 15.10 -18.80 6.71
C GLU A 88 14.41 -19.66 5.63
N ARG A 89 13.07 -19.69 5.63
CA ARG A 89 12.28 -20.43 4.63
C ARG A 89 12.46 -19.88 3.22
N LEU A 90 12.46 -18.57 3.09
CA LEU A 90 12.72 -17.94 1.81
C LEU A 90 14.14 -18.25 1.32
N GLU A 91 15.14 -18.31 2.22
CA GLU A 91 16.53 -18.65 1.89
C GLU A 91 16.66 -20.10 1.42
N ALA A 92 15.92 -21.01 2.03
CA ALA A 92 15.81 -22.38 1.56
C ALA A 92 15.27 -22.47 0.12
N TYR A 93 14.35 -21.59 -0.28
CA TYR A 93 13.74 -21.60 -1.62
C TYR A 93 14.59 -20.89 -2.70
N VAL A 94 15.03 -19.66 -2.43
CA VAL A 94 15.77 -18.84 -3.44
C VAL A 94 17.29 -19.00 -3.35
N GLY A 95 17.77 -19.75 -2.35
CA GLY A 95 19.18 -19.87 -1.99
C GLY A 95 19.71 -18.65 -1.22
N PRO A 96 20.98 -18.69 -0.78
CA PRO A 96 21.60 -17.57 -0.07
C PRO A 96 21.54 -16.28 -0.90
N TRP A 97 21.19 -15.18 -0.23
CA TRP A 97 21.19 -13.83 -0.80
C TRP A 97 21.89 -12.85 0.15
N SER A 98 21.99 -11.58 -0.25
CA SER A 98 22.64 -10.55 0.56
C SER A 98 22.24 -10.59 2.05
N PRO A 99 23.22 -10.59 2.98
CA PRO A 99 22.94 -10.54 4.41
C PRO A 99 22.38 -9.17 4.84
N SER A 100 22.49 -8.15 3.98
CA SER A 100 21.94 -6.82 4.28
C SER A 100 20.40 -6.83 4.24
N HIS A 101 19.80 -5.96 5.05
CA HIS A 101 18.39 -5.62 4.93
C HIS A 101 18.23 -4.39 4.03
N GLY A 102 17.09 -4.30 3.34
CA GLY A 102 16.69 -3.09 2.62
C GLY A 102 16.43 -3.31 1.14
N PRO A 103 16.24 -2.22 0.38
CA PRO A 103 15.70 -2.27 -0.99
C PRO A 103 16.49 -3.16 -1.96
N LEU A 104 17.82 -3.20 -1.84
CA LEU A 104 18.67 -4.03 -2.71
C LEU A 104 18.50 -5.53 -2.45
N ALA A 105 18.40 -5.93 -1.18
CA ALA A 105 18.14 -7.33 -0.82
C ALA A 105 16.72 -7.75 -1.24
N THR A 106 15.75 -6.85 -1.10
CA THR A 106 14.39 -7.06 -1.62
C THR A 106 14.40 -7.25 -3.13
N ALA A 107 15.11 -6.41 -3.88
CA ALA A 107 15.20 -6.49 -5.33
C ALA A 107 15.85 -7.81 -5.79
N GLU A 108 16.97 -8.21 -5.17
CA GLU A 108 17.64 -9.49 -5.47
C GLU A 108 16.69 -10.69 -5.28
N VAL A 109 15.95 -10.71 -4.16
CA VAL A 109 15.00 -11.79 -3.87
C VAL A 109 13.81 -11.75 -4.84
N THR A 110 13.28 -10.56 -5.16
CA THR A 110 12.21 -10.40 -6.15
C THR A 110 12.63 -10.93 -7.52
N GLU A 111 13.84 -10.63 -8.00
CA GLU A 111 14.35 -11.12 -9.27
C GLU A 111 14.45 -12.65 -9.30
N ARG A 112 14.93 -13.25 -8.21
CA ARG A 112 15.01 -14.72 -8.09
C ARG A 112 13.64 -15.36 -8.03
N LEU A 113 12.70 -14.80 -7.26
CA LEU A 113 11.32 -15.26 -7.23
C LEU A 113 10.65 -15.13 -8.59
N LEU A 114 10.93 -14.05 -9.33
CA LEU A 114 10.39 -13.83 -10.67
C LEU A 114 10.90 -14.90 -11.64
N ALA A 115 12.20 -15.21 -11.62
CA ALA A 115 12.76 -16.28 -12.42
C ALA A 115 12.11 -17.63 -12.10
N ARG A 116 11.88 -17.94 -10.81
CA ARG A 116 11.15 -19.15 -10.40
C ARG A 116 9.71 -19.15 -10.87
N ALA A 117 9.00 -18.03 -10.78
CA ALA A 117 7.62 -17.93 -11.23
C ALA A 117 7.49 -18.17 -12.75
N LEU A 118 8.45 -17.66 -13.54
CA LEU A 118 8.54 -17.94 -14.97
C LEU A 118 8.81 -19.43 -15.26
N ASP A 119 9.76 -20.05 -14.57
CA ASP A 119 10.04 -21.49 -14.70
C ASP A 119 8.78 -22.34 -14.41
N VAL A 120 8.02 -21.98 -13.37
CA VAL A 120 6.78 -22.68 -13.00
C VAL A 120 5.69 -22.46 -14.05
N ALA A 121 5.53 -21.24 -14.55
CA ALA A 121 4.54 -20.93 -15.59
C ALA A 121 4.83 -21.73 -16.87
N ASP A 122 6.08 -21.75 -17.32
CA ASP A 122 6.50 -22.50 -18.51
C ASP A 122 6.31 -24.02 -18.33
N ALA A 123 6.71 -24.55 -17.17
CA ALA A 123 6.54 -25.97 -16.85
C ALA A 123 5.05 -26.37 -16.77
N ALA A 124 4.19 -25.51 -16.24
CA ALA A 124 2.76 -25.75 -16.17
C ALA A 124 2.07 -25.64 -17.55
N ALA A 125 2.54 -24.74 -18.42
CA ALA A 125 2.00 -24.57 -19.77
C ALA A 125 2.30 -25.76 -20.70
N THR A 126 3.44 -26.43 -20.50
CA THR A 126 3.88 -27.56 -21.35
C THR A 126 3.17 -28.88 -21.03
N ARG A 127 2.63 -29.04 -19.82
CA ARG A 127 1.76 -30.19 -19.48
C ARG A 127 0.36 -29.95 -20.05
N LEU A 128 0.02 -30.68 -21.11
CA LEU A 128 -1.27 -30.66 -21.81
C LEU A 128 -2.48 -30.55 -20.84
N GLY A 129 -3.02 -29.33 -20.69
CA GLY A 129 -4.40 -29.03 -20.28
C GLY A 129 -4.88 -29.46 -18.89
N THR A 130 -4.00 -29.86 -17.97
CA THR A 130 -4.42 -30.43 -16.67
C THR A 130 -4.07 -29.57 -15.45
N ASP A 131 -3.01 -28.77 -15.51
CA ASP A 131 -2.53 -27.99 -14.35
C ASP A 131 -2.89 -26.49 -14.43
N HIS A 132 -4.11 -26.18 -14.87
CA HIS A 132 -4.59 -24.80 -15.07
C HIS A 132 -4.46 -23.90 -13.83
N ALA A 133 -4.65 -24.46 -12.63
CA ALA A 133 -4.53 -23.70 -11.38
C ALA A 133 -3.08 -23.28 -11.09
N ALA A 134 -2.12 -24.18 -11.32
CA ALA A 134 -0.69 -23.89 -11.13
C ALA A 134 -0.22 -22.83 -12.14
N HIS A 135 -0.62 -22.98 -13.41
CA HIS A 135 -0.31 -21.98 -14.44
C HIS A 135 -0.94 -20.62 -14.13
N ALA A 136 -2.22 -20.59 -13.74
CA ALA A 136 -2.91 -19.34 -13.40
C ALA A 136 -2.22 -18.63 -12.22
N PHE A 137 -1.91 -19.37 -11.16
CA PHE A 137 -1.20 -18.83 -10.01
C PHE A 137 0.19 -18.29 -10.39
N ALA A 138 0.97 -19.06 -11.16
CA ALA A 138 2.29 -18.64 -11.60
C ALA A 138 2.23 -17.36 -12.47
N ALA A 139 1.23 -17.24 -13.35
CA ALA A 139 1.02 -16.03 -14.15
C ALA A 139 0.67 -14.80 -13.29
N ASP A 140 -0.15 -14.97 -12.26
CA ASP A 140 -0.47 -13.91 -11.31
C ASP A 140 0.77 -13.52 -10.48
N ALA A 141 1.55 -14.50 -10.03
CA ALA A 141 2.82 -14.29 -9.32
C ALA A 141 3.84 -13.54 -10.18
N VAL A 142 3.98 -13.89 -11.47
CA VAL A 142 4.82 -13.16 -12.43
C VAL A 142 4.36 -11.71 -12.53
N THR A 143 3.05 -11.45 -12.59
CA THR A 143 2.51 -10.08 -12.67
C THR A 143 2.87 -9.27 -11.42
N LEU A 144 2.71 -9.85 -10.22
CA LEU A 144 3.11 -9.21 -8.97
C LEU A 144 4.60 -8.92 -8.90
N LEU A 145 5.42 -9.94 -9.16
CA LEU A 145 6.87 -9.83 -9.04
C LEU A 145 7.46 -8.89 -10.09
N ALA A 146 6.93 -8.90 -11.32
CA ALA A 146 7.33 -7.96 -12.37
C ALA A 146 7.01 -6.51 -12.00
N ALA A 147 5.88 -6.27 -11.32
CA ALA A 147 5.56 -4.94 -10.78
C ALA A 147 6.54 -4.53 -9.66
N ASP A 148 7.08 -5.49 -8.90
CA ASP A 148 8.03 -5.29 -7.80
C ASP A 148 9.49 -5.09 -8.26
N THR A 149 9.88 -5.61 -9.44
CA THR A 149 11.29 -5.69 -9.88
C THR A 149 12.00 -4.34 -9.99
N TYR A 150 11.31 -3.30 -10.44
CA TYR A 150 11.92 -1.98 -10.67
C TYR A 150 11.57 -1.00 -9.56
N MET A 151 12.30 0.09 -9.40
CA MET A 151 11.83 1.22 -8.58
C MET A 151 11.10 2.20 -9.51
N PRO A 152 9.87 2.63 -9.20
CA PRO A 152 9.15 3.60 -10.03
C PRO A 152 9.96 4.89 -10.07
N VAL A 153 10.29 5.36 -11.26
CA VAL A 153 11.04 6.61 -11.43
C VAL A 153 10.13 7.82 -11.62
N ASP A 154 8.84 7.58 -11.89
CA ASP A 154 7.82 8.61 -12.04
C ASP A 154 6.43 8.16 -11.53
N ALA A 155 5.46 9.07 -11.61
CA ALA A 155 4.10 8.82 -11.16
C ALA A 155 3.33 7.81 -12.03
N GLU A 156 3.64 7.71 -13.33
CA GLU A 156 2.96 6.79 -14.24
C GLU A 156 3.37 5.34 -13.93
N GLU A 157 4.65 5.09 -13.70
CA GLU A 157 5.14 3.78 -13.26
C GLU A 157 4.57 3.39 -11.89
N LEU A 158 4.42 4.37 -10.98
CA LEU A 158 3.80 4.13 -9.67
C LEU A 158 2.31 3.75 -9.81
N LEU A 159 1.58 4.45 -10.70
CA LEU A 159 0.19 4.14 -11.03
C LEU A 159 0.07 2.73 -11.61
N ALA A 160 0.90 2.40 -12.60
CA ALA A 160 0.92 1.09 -13.25
C ALA A 160 1.18 -0.04 -12.25
N ARG A 161 2.09 0.17 -11.30
CA ARG A 161 2.36 -0.78 -10.21
C ARG A 161 1.14 -1.00 -9.32
N VAL A 162 0.54 0.08 -8.81
CA VAL A 162 -0.63 -0.06 -7.92
C VAL A 162 -1.79 -0.71 -8.65
N GLU A 163 -1.97 -0.39 -9.94
CA GLU A 163 -2.99 -1.00 -10.79
C GLU A 163 -2.74 -2.49 -11.02
N ALA A 164 -1.49 -2.92 -11.20
CA ALA A 164 -1.15 -4.34 -11.30
C ALA A 164 -1.57 -5.10 -10.03
N TYR A 165 -1.27 -4.57 -8.84
CA TYR A 165 -1.71 -5.19 -7.59
C TYR A 165 -3.24 -5.24 -7.48
N ARG A 166 -3.95 -4.14 -7.81
CA ARG A 166 -5.41 -4.10 -7.79
C ARG A 166 -6.03 -5.11 -8.76
N THR A 167 -5.43 -5.26 -9.95
CA THR A 167 -5.84 -6.24 -10.95
C THR A 167 -5.71 -7.66 -10.41
N VAL A 168 -4.59 -8.00 -9.76
CA VAL A 168 -4.39 -9.32 -9.14
C VAL A 168 -5.36 -9.54 -7.97
N VAL A 169 -5.65 -8.52 -7.15
CA VAL A 169 -6.68 -8.62 -6.10
C VAL A 169 -8.07 -8.94 -6.68
N ALA A 170 -8.41 -8.34 -7.82
CA ALA A 170 -9.72 -8.47 -8.43
C ALA A 170 -9.90 -9.74 -9.26
N LEU A 171 -8.86 -10.17 -9.98
CA LEU A 171 -8.94 -11.19 -11.04
C LEU A 171 -7.98 -12.36 -10.85
N GLY A 172 -7.03 -12.24 -9.92
CA GLY A 172 -6.04 -13.28 -9.65
C GLY A 172 -6.59 -14.44 -8.85
N THR A 173 -5.79 -15.48 -8.76
CA THR A 173 -5.95 -16.60 -7.83
C THR A 173 -5.95 -16.10 -6.39
N ALA A 174 -6.72 -16.76 -5.52
CA ALA A 174 -6.83 -16.38 -4.10
C ALA A 174 -5.49 -16.17 -3.38
N PRO A 175 -4.50 -17.09 -3.46
CA PRO A 175 -3.18 -16.87 -2.85
C PRO A 175 -2.46 -15.63 -3.40
N ALA A 176 -2.40 -15.46 -4.73
CA ALA A 176 -1.77 -14.27 -5.32
C ALA A 176 -2.50 -12.97 -4.91
N ALA A 177 -3.82 -12.99 -4.82
CA ALA A 177 -4.62 -11.86 -4.35
C ALA A 177 -4.28 -11.48 -2.89
N ASP A 178 -3.96 -12.45 -2.03
CA ASP A 178 -3.54 -12.19 -0.65
C ASP A 178 -2.16 -11.51 -0.60
N ASN A 179 -1.19 -11.98 -1.39
CA ASN A 179 0.10 -11.31 -1.53
C ASN A 179 -0.06 -9.89 -2.12
N ALA A 180 -0.96 -9.71 -3.09
CA ALA A 180 -1.26 -8.40 -3.70
C ALA A 180 -1.85 -7.42 -2.67
N ARG A 181 -2.77 -7.88 -1.82
CA ARG A 181 -3.31 -7.12 -0.68
C ARG A 181 -2.20 -6.64 0.25
N LEU A 182 -1.19 -7.48 0.52
CA LEU A 182 -0.04 -7.10 1.34
C LEU A 182 0.86 -6.06 0.68
N ARG A 183 0.99 -6.04 -0.67
CA ARG A 183 1.69 -4.94 -1.38
C ARG A 183 0.91 -3.64 -1.28
N LEU A 184 -0.41 -3.68 -1.47
CA LEU A 184 -1.26 -2.49 -1.34
C LEU A 184 -1.21 -1.91 0.07
N PHE A 185 -1.28 -2.75 1.10
CA PHE A 185 -1.06 -2.35 2.49
C PHE A 185 0.30 -1.68 2.68
N ASP A 186 1.36 -2.31 2.19
CA ASP A 186 2.70 -1.78 2.37
C ASP A 186 2.94 -0.46 1.63
N PHE A 187 2.33 -0.31 0.44
CA PHE A 187 2.34 0.93 -0.30
C PHE A 187 1.71 2.06 0.52
N VAL A 188 0.48 1.87 1.04
CA VAL A 188 -0.18 2.89 1.88
C VAL A 188 0.64 3.16 3.14
N ARG A 189 1.17 2.12 3.78
CA ARG A 189 2.03 2.23 4.95
C ARG A 189 3.27 3.09 4.66
N GLY A 190 3.93 2.87 3.53
CA GLY A 190 5.09 3.64 3.07
C GLY A 190 4.72 5.11 2.84
N VAL A 191 3.67 5.34 2.05
CA VAL A 191 3.17 6.69 1.74
C VAL A 191 2.83 7.48 3.01
N LEU A 192 2.14 6.88 3.97
CA LEU A 192 1.80 7.55 5.23
C LEU A 192 3.02 7.79 6.13
N ALA A 193 4.00 6.88 6.11
CA ALA A 193 5.25 7.07 6.84
C ALA A 193 6.08 8.23 6.24
N ASP A 194 6.18 8.29 4.92
CA ASP A 194 6.87 9.37 4.20
C ASP A 194 6.16 10.70 4.40
N ALA A 195 4.82 10.71 4.39
CA ALA A 195 4.04 11.89 4.73
C ALA A 195 4.30 12.37 6.16
N ALA A 196 4.41 11.46 7.13
CA ALA A 196 4.72 11.81 8.51
C ALA A 196 6.14 12.40 8.68
N ALA A 197 7.10 11.93 7.88
CA ALA A 197 8.48 12.41 7.89
C ALA A 197 8.67 13.73 7.10
N ALA A 198 7.74 14.07 6.22
CA ALA A 198 7.83 15.26 5.38
C ALA A 198 7.56 16.58 6.13
N PRO A 199 8.08 17.72 5.62
CA PRO A 199 7.70 19.04 6.11
C PRO A 199 6.18 19.26 6.03
N ALA A 200 5.61 19.97 7.00
CA ALA A 200 4.16 20.20 7.13
C ALA A 200 3.43 20.55 5.81
N PRO A 201 3.97 21.43 4.93
CA PRO A 201 3.30 21.78 3.68
C PRO A 201 3.12 20.61 2.71
N ARG A 202 4.00 19.60 2.75
CA ARG A 202 4.04 18.48 1.79
C ARG A 202 3.34 17.21 2.28
N ARG A 203 2.99 17.14 3.57
CA ARG A 203 2.47 15.90 4.16
C ARG A 203 1.20 15.41 3.46
N TYR A 204 0.27 16.31 3.12
CA TYR A 204 -0.94 15.92 2.39
C TYR A 204 -0.70 15.56 0.94
N GLU A 205 0.21 16.25 0.26
CA GLU A 205 0.54 15.92 -1.13
C GLU A 205 1.00 14.47 -1.19
N ILE A 206 1.89 14.09 -0.28
CA ILE A 206 2.39 12.72 -0.16
C ILE A 206 1.28 11.78 0.29
N ALA A 207 0.56 12.09 1.38
CA ALA A 207 -0.48 11.21 1.91
C ALA A 207 -1.63 10.95 0.91
N SER A 208 -1.91 11.88 0.00
CA SER A 208 -2.96 11.73 -1.02
C SER A 208 -2.66 10.60 -2.01
N PHE A 209 -1.40 10.18 -2.18
CA PHE A 209 -1.07 9.02 -3.01
C PHE A 209 -1.65 7.70 -2.46
N ALA A 210 -2.04 7.63 -1.19
CA ALA A 210 -2.76 6.48 -0.64
C ALA A 210 -4.11 6.23 -1.37
N LEU A 211 -4.73 7.27 -1.94
CA LEU A 211 -5.98 7.19 -2.67
C LEU A 211 -5.92 6.26 -3.90
N LEU A 212 -4.72 6.05 -4.45
CA LEU A 212 -4.50 5.13 -5.57
C LEU A 212 -4.95 3.71 -5.25
N VAL A 213 -4.75 3.25 -4.00
CA VAL A 213 -5.19 1.92 -3.56
C VAL A 213 -6.70 1.80 -3.57
N ALA A 214 -7.40 2.89 -3.25
CA ALA A 214 -8.86 2.97 -3.33
C ALA A 214 -9.37 3.26 -4.76
N GLY A 215 -8.50 3.22 -5.78
CA GLY A 215 -8.87 3.53 -7.17
C GLY A 215 -9.25 4.97 -7.43
N ARG A 216 -8.80 5.89 -6.58
CA ARG A 216 -9.09 7.32 -6.68
C ARG A 216 -7.84 8.06 -7.15
N ASP A 217 -7.99 8.82 -8.23
CA ASP A 217 -6.90 9.64 -8.77
C ASP A 217 -6.59 10.83 -7.82
N PRO A 218 -5.35 10.98 -7.35
CA PRO A 218 -4.93 12.13 -6.55
C PRO A 218 -4.72 13.40 -7.38
N ALA A 219 -4.56 13.33 -8.71
CA ALA A 219 -4.22 14.48 -9.55
C ALA A 219 -5.20 15.67 -9.41
N PRO A 220 -6.53 15.48 -9.34
CA PRO A 220 -7.47 16.58 -9.10
C PRO A 220 -7.26 17.30 -7.77
N ILE A 221 -6.75 16.58 -6.76
CA ILE A 221 -6.46 17.11 -5.43
C ILE A 221 -5.12 17.85 -5.44
N LEU A 222 -4.12 17.31 -6.16
CA LEU A 222 -2.77 17.87 -6.28
C LEU A 222 -2.72 19.11 -7.20
N ALA A 223 -3.61 19.20 -8.19
CA ALA A 223 -3.64 20.30 -9.15
C ALA A 223 -4.29 21.59 -8.63
N ARG A 224 -4.99 21.54 -7.48
CA ARG A 224 -5.68 22.70 -6.91
C ARG A 224 -4.81 23.35 -5.84
N PRO A 225 -4.70 24.71 -5.81
CA PRO A 225 -4.13 25.38 -4.67
C PRO A 225 -4.89 24.97 -3.41
N PRO A 226 -4.19 24.87 -2.29
CA PRO A 226 -4.40 23.74 -1.41
C PRO A 226 -5.66 23.99 -0.56
N ARG A 227 -6.25 22.90 -0.01
CA ARG A 227 -6.75 22.79 1.40
C ARG A 227 -8.23 22.45 1.64
N ALA A 228 -9.15 22.61 0.69
CA ALA A 228 -10.58 22.31 0.94
C ALA A 228 -10.99 20.85 0.69
N THR A 229 -10.22 20.11 -0.12
CA THR A 229 -10.61 18.81 -0.70
C THR A 229 -9.66 17.66 -0.36
N TYR A 230 -8.77 17.84 0.62
CA TYR A 230 -7.89 16.75 1.06
C TYR A 230 -8.71 15.64 1.74
N PRO A 231 -8.32 14.37 1.56
CA PRO A 231 -8.97 13.26 2.25
C PRO A 231 -8.81 13.40 3.76
N ALA A 232 -9.82 12.96 4.50
CA ALA A 232 -9.75 13.03 5.93
C ALA A 232 -8.69 12.06 6.48
N PRO A 233 -7.97 12.40 7.57
CA PRO A 233 -7.01 11.48 8.18
C PRO A 233 -7.61 10.12 8.51
N GLN A 234 -8.88 10.07 8.96
CA GLN A 234 -9.57 8.80 9.20
C GLN A 234 -9.79 7.98 7.93
N ASP A 235 -10.03 8.63 6.79
CA ASP A 235 -10.21 7.94 5.51
C ASP A 235 -8.89 7.35 5.05
N LEU A 236 -7.78 8.07 5.24
CA LEU A 236 -6.43 7.59 4.93
C LEU A 236 -6.03 6.40 5.83
N VAL A 237 -6.39 6.46 7.11
CA VAL A 237 -6.18 5.34 8.05
C VAL A 237 -7.06 4.15 7.68
N GLN A 238 -8.30 4.38 7.21
CA GLN A 238 -9.15 3.30 6.73
C GLN A 238 -8.54 2.62 5.49
N ILE A 239 -8.09 3.41 4.50
CA ILE A 239 -7.40 2.91 3.30
C ILE A 239 -6.15 2.09 3.65
N LEU A 240 -5.45 2.43 4.74
CA LEU A 240 -4.33 1.63 5.22
C LEU A 240 -4.76 0.21 5.62
N TYR A 241 -5.90 0.04 6.28
CA TYR A 241 -6.35 -1.25 6.79
C TYR A 241 -7.20 -2.06 5.80
N ASP A 242 -7.90 -1.40 4.88
CA ASP A 242 -8.80 -2.04 3.91
C ASP A 242 -8.17 -3.24 3.17
N PRO A 243 -6.91 -3.18 2.68
CA PRO A 243 -6.33 -4.31 1.94
C PRO A 243 -6.17 -5.57 2.80
N ILE A 244 -5.90 -5.43 4.10
CA ILE A 244 -5.61 -6.56 4.99
C ILE A 244 -6.82 -7.05 5.79
N GLU A 245 -7.95 -6.34 5.73
CA GLU A 245 -9.19 -6.77 6.41
C GLU A 245 -9.64 -8.18 6.03
N PRO A 246 -9.64 -8.58 4.73
CA PRO A 246 -10.05 -9.93 4.35
C PRO A 246 -9.12 -11.04 4.86
N LEU A 247 -7.91 -10.68 5.30
CA LEU A 247 -6.86 -11.63 5.69
C LEU A 247 -6.85 -11.94 7.20
N VAL A 248 -7.69 -11.25 7.99
CA VAL A 248 -7.66 -11.32 9.46
C VAL A 248 -8.03 -12.71 9.97
N ASP A 249 -9.02 -13.34 9.35
CA ASP A 249 -9.57 -14.62 9.79
C ASP A 249 -9.06 -15.80 8.95
N THR A 250 -8.06 -15.59 8.09
CA THR A 250 -7.50 -16.67 7.28
C THR A 250 -6.49 -17.48 8.09
N ALA A 251 -6.47 -18.80 7.86
CA ALA A 251 -5.53 -19.70 8.52
C ALA A 251 -4.06 -19.38 8.17
N VAL A 252 -3.83 -18.86 6.96
CA VAL A 252 -2.49 -18.50 6.46
C VAL A 252 -1.98 -17.21 7.11
N TRP A 253 -2.82 -16.17 7.15
CA TRP A 253 -2.37 -14.81 7.46
C TRP A 253 -2.79 -14.27 8.81
N GLY A 254 -3.81 -14.82 9.48
CA GLY A 254 -4.42 -14.18 10.66
C GLY A 254 -3.42 -13.79 11.77
N GLY A 255 -2.48 -14.69 12.11
CA GLY A 255 -1.42 -14.40 13.09
C GLY A 255 -0.44 -13.30 12.63
N THR A 256 -0.15 -13.21 11.34
CA THR A 256 0.69 -12.17 10.74
C THR A 256 -0.03 -10.83 10.68
N ILE A 257 -1.30 -10.81 10.29
CA ILE A 257 -2.12 -9.59 10.23
C ILE A 257 -2.28 -8.94 11.62
N GLY A 258 -2.46 -9.74 12.67
CA GLY A 258 -2.50 -9.22 14.05
C GLY A 258 -1.22 -8.44 14.42
N ARG A 259 -0.05 -8.97 14.08
CA ARG A 259 1.25 -8.30 14.30
C ARG A 259 1.41 -7.05 13.43
N LEU A 260 0.97 -7.10 12.16
CA LEU A 260 1.01 -5.94 11.26
C LEU A 260 0.13 -4.80 11.76
N ARG A 261 -1.11 -5.09 12.18
CA ARG A 261 -2.02 -4.10 12.77
C ARG A 261 -1.42 -3.44 14.01
N GLN A 262 -0.78 -4.23 14.88
CA GLN A 262 -0.12 -3.69 16.07
C GLN A 262 1.01 -2.72 15.70
N ARG A 263 1.82 -3.03 14.69
CA ARG A 263 2.88 -2.13 14.20
C ARG A 263 2.30 -0.88 13.52
N ALA A 264 1.24 -1.04 12.73
CA ALA A 264 0.57 0.05 12.02
C ALA A 264 -0.18 1.01 12.95
N LYS A 265 -0.57 0.58 14.16
CA LYS A 265 -1.29 1.40 15.14
C LYS A 265 -0.58 2.73 15.46
N ARG A 266 0.74 2.70 15.59
CA ARG A 266 1.53 3.93 15.82
C ARG A 266 1.45 4.86 14.61
N LEU A 267 1.63 4.33 13.41
CA LEU A 267 1.53 5.11 12.18
C LEU A 267 0.15 5.74 12.04
N ALA A 268 -0.92 4.98 12.28
CA ALA A 268 -2.29 5.49 12.25
C ALA A 268 -2.48 6.64 13.26
N GLY A 269 -2.00 6.49 14.50
CA GLY A 269 -2.04 7.56 15.50
C GLY A 269 -1.26 8.81 15.07
N THR A 270 -0.07 8.62 14.48
CA THR A 270 0.74 9.71 13.92
C THR A 270 0.05 10.40 12.75
N THR A 271 -0.57 9.65 11.83
CA THR A 271 -1.33 10.19 10.70
C THR A 271 -2.50 11.05 11.20
N MET A 272 -3.27 10.57 12.17
CA MET A 272 -4.37 11.33 12.78
C MET A 272 -3.90 12.60 13.51
N ALA A 273 -2.68 12.61 14.04
CA ALA A 273 -2.13 13.73 14.78
C ALA A 273 -1.46 14.79 13.89
N LEU A 274 -0.78 14.38 12.82
CA LEU A 274 0.04 15.24 11.97
C LEU A 274 -0.66 15.75 10.71
N LEU A 275 -1.68 15.03 10.21
CA LEU A 275 -2.49 15.51 9.11
C LEU A 275 -3.68 16.27 9.70
N PRO A 276 -3.92 17.53 9.30
CA PRO A 276 -5.07 18.25 9.82
C PRO A 276 -6.38 17.53 9.45
N ALA A 277 -7.42 17.72 10.25
CA ALA A 277 -8.73 17.26 9.84
C ALA A 277 -9.25 18.16 8.70
N PRO A 278 -10.02 17.62 7.74
CA PRO A 278 -10.75 18.46 6.80
C PRO A 278 -11.63 19.39 7.61
N ARG A 279 -11.33 20.69 7.55
CA ARG A 279 -12.08 21.68 8.31
C ARG A 279 -13.51 21.65 7.79
N ARG A 280 -14.48 21.52 8.70
CA ARG A 280 -15.87 21.75 8.33
C ARG A 280 -15.92 23.10 7.65
N PRO A 281 -16.58 23.24 6.49
CA PRO A 281 -16.85 24.56 5.96
C PRO A 281 -17.54 25.31 7.09
N LEU A 282 -16.95 26.44 7.50
CA LEU A 282 -17.50 27.31 8.53
C LEU A 282 -18.77 27.98 7.97
N THR A 283 -19.71 27.27 7.35
CA THR A 283 -20.91 27.83 6.73
C THR A 283 -21.69 28.71 7.71
N GLU A 284 -21.71 28.36 9.00
CA GLU A 284 -22.29 29.20 10.06
C GLU A 284 -21.49 30.48 10.39
N LEU A 285 -20.17 30.50 10.17
CA LEU A 285 -19.31 31.68 10.37
C LEU A 285 -19.27 32.53 9.08
N VAL A 286 -19.06 31.88 7.93
CA VAL A 286 -19.02 32.45 6.57
C VAL A 286 -20.28 33.23 6.26
N GLY A 287 -21.47 32.77 6.65
CA GLY A 287 -22.71 33.55 6.50
C GLY A 287 -22.71 34.92 7.23
N ARG A 288 -21.84 35.10 8.23
CA ARG A 288 -21.75 36.34 9.04
C ARG A 288 -20.53 37.23 8.70
N ILE A 289 -19.49 36.70 8.06
CA ILE A 289 -18.24 37.44 7.75
C ILE A 289 -17.90 37.50 6.25
N ALA A 290 -18.58 36.72 5.40
CA ALA A 290 -18.35 36.70 3.95
C ALA A 290 -18.40 38.08 3.26
N PRO A 291 -19.21 39.07 3.68
CA PRO A 291 -19.20 40.39 3.03
C PRO A 291 -17.90 41.19 3.25
N ALA A 292 -17.11 40.86 4.28
CA ALA A 292 -15.95 41.63 4.71
C ALA A 292 -14.60 40.97 4.38
N VAL A 293 -14.61 39.75 3.84
CA VAL A 293 -13.40 38.98 3.52
C VAL A 293 -13.14 39.07 2.01
N PRO A 294 -11.98 39.59 1.56
CA PRO A 294 -11.63 39.62 0.16
C PRO A 294 -11.69 38.22 -0.48
N PRO A 295 -12.08 38.10 -1.77
CA PRO A 295 -11.99 36.84 -2.50
C PRO A 295 -10.60 36.19 -2.36
N GLY A 296 -10.54 34.90 -2.06
CA GLY A 296 -9.30 34.14 -1.83
C GLY A 296 -8.81 34.06 -0.38
N PHE A 297 -9.52 34.70 0.57
CA PHE A 297 -9.23 34.62 2.02
C PHE A 297 -10.32 33.86 2.80
N LEU A 298 -11.23 33.16 2.10
CA LEU A 298 -12.35 32.50 2.76
C LEU A 298 -11.88 31.29 3.60
N PRO A 299 -12.49 31.06 4.79
CA PRO A 299 -12.11 29.97 5.70
C PRO A 299 -12.16 28.56 5.11
N SER A 300 -12.92 28.36 4.03
CA SER A 300 -12.96 27.12 3.25
C SER A 300 -11.65 26.80 2.53
N GLU A 301 -10.71 27.76 2.45
CA GLU A 301 -9.49 27.69 1.64
C GLU A 301 -8.19 27.81 2.48
N SER A 302 -8.30 27.99 3.81
CA SER A 302 -7.16 28.29 4.68
C SER A 302 -6.82 27.17 5.68
N LEU A 303 -5.54 26.77 5.71
CA LEU A 303 -4.93 25.95 6.78
C LEU A 303 -4.50 26.82 7.97
N ALA A 304 -4.45 28.14 7.83
CA ALA A 304 -4.03 29.00 8.93
C ALA A 304 -5.04 28.87 10.08
N PRO A 305 -4.62 28.67 11.34
CA PRO A 305 -5.54 28.63 12.48
C PRO A 305 -6.48 29.83 12.43
N VAL A 306 -7.79 29.57 12.51
CA VAL A 306 -8.79 30.65 12.47
C VAL A 306 -8.83 31.28 13.85
N LEU A 307 -8.47 32.55 13.92
CA LEU A 307 -8.62 33.35 15.12
C LEU A 307 -9.98 34.02 15.13
N VAL A 308 -10.87 33.61 16.03
CA VAL A 308 -12.14 34.31 16.27
C VAL A 308 -11.99 35.19 17.49
N VAL A 309 -11.92 36.51 17.28
CA VAL A 309 -11.89 37.50 18.37
C VAL A 309 -13.29 38.06 18.60
N ARG A 310 -13.81 37.94 19.83
CA ARG A 310 -15.06 38.60 20.29
C ARG A 310 -14.92 39.03 21.75
N ASP A 311 -15.35 40.25 22.06
CA ASP A 311 -15.47 40.78 23.43
C ASP A 311 -14.24 40.53 24.33
N GLY A 312 -13.03 40.80 23.81
CA GLY A 312 -11.78 40.53 24.56
C GLY A 312 -11.48 39.04 24.77
N LYS A 313 -11.92 38.17 23.86
CA LYS A 313 -11.60 36.72 23.88
C LYS A 313 -11.20 36.28 22.49
N ALA A 314 -10.17 35.43 22.38
CA ALA A 314 -9.77 34.81 21.12
C ALA A 314 -9.90 33.28 21.21
N ALA A 315 -10.74 32.71 20.36
CA ALA A 315 -10.68 31.29 20.10
C ALA A 315 -9.70 31.05 18.95
N VAL A 316 -8.70 30.21 19.17
CA VAL A 316 -7.86 29.67 18.11
C VAL A 316 -8.49 28.34 17.72
N ASP A 317 -9.04 28.25 16.52
CA ASP A 317 -9.50 26.99 15.95
C ASP A 317 -8.38 26.37 15.08
N PRO A 318 -7.69 25.32 15.56
CA PRO A 318 -6.69 24.62 14.76
C PRO A 318 -7.33 23.75 13.66
N GLY A 319 -8.66 23.56 13.66
CA GLY A 319 -9.37 22.63 12.78
C GLY A 319 -9.73 21.30 13.46
N HIS A 320 -9.96 21.28 14.79
CA HIS A 320 -10.34 20.09 15.56
C HIS A 320 -11.55 20.39 16.46
N PRO A 321 -12.46 19.43 16.75
CA PRO A 321 -13.61 19.64 17.65
C PRO A 321 -13.25 20.09 19.08
N THR A 322 -11.98 20.09 19.47
CA THR A 322 -11.48 20.53 20.79
C THR A 322 -10.68 21.83 20.69
N GLY A 323 -11.14 22.80 19.87
CA GLY A 323 -10.48 24.09 19.69
C GLY A 323 -10.08 24.75 21.01
N VAL A 324 -8.88 25.32 21.05
CA VAL A 324 -8.33 25.96 22.24
C VAL A 324 -8.94 27.35 22.37
N ARG A 325 -9.77 27.55 23.40
CA ARG A 325 -10.35 28.86 23.72
C ARG A 325 -9.42 29.61 24.65
N ILE A 326 -8.92 30.77 24.21
CA ILE A 326 -8.05 31.64 24.99
C ILE A 326 -8.82 32.91 25.34
N ARG A 327 -8.87 33.28 26.63
CA ARG A 327 -9.36 34.61 27.02
C ARG A 327 -8.26 35.62 26.71
N LEU A 328 -8.60 36.72 26.02
CA LEU A 328 -7.68 37.82 25.77
C LEU A 328 -7.90 38.88 26.85
N ASP A 329 -7.42 38.59 28.05
CA ASP A 329 -7.14 39.64 29.02
C ASP A 329 -5.82 40.35 28.68
N ALA A 330 -5.65 41.57 29.21
CA ALA A 330 -4.77 42.63 28.73
C ALA A 330 -3.25 42.32 28.63
N ASP A 331 -2.78 41.15 29.08
CA ASP A 331 -1.35 40.84 29.26
C ASP A 331 -0.81 39.65 28.43
N ARG A 332 -1.47 39.22 27.34
CA ARG A 332 -1.22 37.87 26.77
C ARG A 332 -0.94 37.73 25.27
N GLY A 333 -0.18 38.67 24.69
CA GLY A 333 0.40 38.48 23.35
C GLY A 333 1.23 37.19 23.21
N ALA A 334 1.98 36.82 24.27
CA ALA A 334 2.83 35.63 24.26
C ALA A 334 2.05 34.30 24.29
N ALA A 335 0.94 34.21 25.03
CA ALA A 335 0.12 33.01 25.07
C ALA A 335 -0.65 32.80 23.76
N LEU A 336 -1.09 33.89 23.12
CA LEU A 336 -1.67 33.84 21.78
C LEU A 336 -0.63 33.44 20.73
N ALA A 337 0.57 34.02 20.78
CA ALA A 337 1.67 33.68 19.88
C ALA A 337 2.07 32.20 20.03
N ALA A 338 2.26 31.70 21.25
CA ALA A 338 2.59 30.30 21.49
C ALA A 338 1.49 29.33 21.01
N ALA A 339 0.21 29.70 21.14
CA ALA A 339 -0.90 28.90 20.62
C ALA A 339 -0.98 28.91 19.08
N LEU A 340 -0.69 30.06 18.44
CA LEU A 340 -0.61 30.19 16.98
C LEU A 340 0.60 29.44 16.42
N GLU A 341 1.78 29.59 17.02
CA GLU A 341 2.99 28.84 16.69
C GLU A 341 2.75 27.33 16.84
N GLY A 342 2.16 26.90 17.95
CA GLY A 342 1.82 25.50 18.19
C GLY A 342 0.72 24.96 17.26
N ALA A 343 -0.07 25.81 16.62
CA ALA A 343 -1.05 25.42 15.61
C ALA A 343 -0.47 25.44 14.19
N LEU A 344 0.47 26.34 13.90
CA LEU A 344 1.19 26.46 12.63
C LEU A 344 2.32 25.43 12.48
N ALA A 345 2.88 24.94 13.61
CA ALA A 345 3.93 23.94 13.63
C ALA A 345 3.44 22.49 13.48
N ARG A 346 2.11 22.27 13.51
CA ARG A 346 1.48 20.97 13.24
C ARG A 346 1.22 20.84 11.75
#